data_AF-A0A259DDJ7-F1
#
_entry.id   AF-A0A259DDJ7-F1
#
_cell.length_a   1.000
_cell.length_b   1.000
_cell.length_c   1.000
_cell.angle_alpha   90.00
_cell.angle_beta   90.00
_cell.angle_gamma   90.00
#
_symmetry.space_group_name_H-M   'P 1'
#
loop_
_entity.id
_entity.type
_entity.pdbx_description
1 polymer ?
#
loop_
_entity_poly.entity_id
_entity_poly.type
_entity_poly.pdbx_seq_one_letter_code
_entity_poly.pdbx_strand_id
1 'polypeptide(L)' 'GTFVIDPQGKIQIIEISAGGIGRDASELLRKVKAAQYVAAHPGEVCPAKWKEGEATLAPSLDLVGKI' A
#
# COMPACT_ATOMS: atom_id res chain seq x y z
N GLY A 1 -1.55 -16.10 -7.63
CA GLY A 1 -1.12 -14.76 -7.20
C GLY A 1 -2.32 -13.82 -7.14
N THR A 2 -2.12 -12.65 -6.56
CA THR A 2 -3.08 -11.54 -6.49
C THR A 2 -2.43 -10.31 -7.13
N PHE A 3 -3.16 -9.61 -7.99
CA PHE A 3 -2.72 -8.37 -8.62
C PHE A 3 -3.80 -7.31 -8.40
N VAL A 4 -3.42 -6.15 -7.86
CA VAL A 4 -4.31 -4.98 -7.75
C VAL A 4 -3.90 -3.97 -8.81
N ILE A 5 -4.87 -3.58 -9.63
CA ILE A 5 -4.69 -2.68 -10.77
C ILE A 5 -5.51 -1.42 -10.50
N ASP A 6 -4.91 -0.26 -10.68
CA ASP A 6 -5.59 1.03 -10.53
C ASP A 6 -6.48 1.38 -11.75
N PRO A 7 -7.31 2.44 -11.67
CA PRO A 7 -8.14 2.87 -12.80
C PRO A 7 -7.34 3.30 -14.05
N GLN A 8 -6.05 3.56 -13.94
CA GLN A 8 -5.16 3.88 -15.06
C GLN A 8 -4.53 2.62 -15.67
N GLY A 9 -4.89 1.43 -15.18
CA GLY A 9 -4.40 0.16 -15.68
C GLY A 9 -3.00 -0.21 -15.16
N LYS A 10 -2.48 0.46 -14.13
CA LYS A 10 -1.15 0.17 -13.57
C LYS A 10 -1.26 -0.79 -12.38
N ILE A 11 -0.33 -1.74 -12.30
CA ILE A 11 -0.23 -2.67 -11.16
C ILE A 11 0.33 -1.91 -9.96
N GLN A 12 -0.43 -1.90 -8.86
CA GLN A 12 -0.05 -1.26 -7.60
C GLN A 12 0.42 -2.27 -6.55
N ILE A 13 -0.14 -3.48 -6.56
CA ILE A 13 0.19 -4.55 -5.59
C ILE A 13 0.33 -5.87 -6.33
N ILE A 14 1.37 -6.62 -5.97
CA ILE A 14 1.59 -8.01 -6.38
C ILE A 14 1.75 -8.86 -5.13
N GLU A 15 1.05 -9.99 -5.09
CA GLU A 15 1.23 -11.01 -4.06
C GLU A 15 1.32 -12.39 -4.72
N ILE A 16 2.40 -13.11 -4.42
CA ILE A 16 2.63 -14.46 -4.90
C ILE A 16 2.94 -15.33 -3.68
N SER A 17 2.22 -16.44 -3.57
CA SER A 17 2.41 -17.47 -2.55
C SER A 17 2.70 -18.79 -3.25
N ALA A 18 3.54 -19.62 -2.65
CA ALA A 18 3.79 -20.98 -3.13
C ALA A 18 2.55 -21.87 -3.00
N GLY A 19 2.56 -23.04 -3.65
CA GLY A 19 1.49 -24.03 -3.53
C GLY A 19 1.26 -24.43 -2.07
N GLY A 20 -0.02 -24.58 -1.69
CA GLY A 20 -0.41 -24.95 -0.33
C GLY A 20 -0.36 -23.82 0.71
N ILE A 21 0.11 -22.62 0.36
CA ILE A 21 0.11 -21.45 1.25
C ILE A 21 -1.11 -20.59 0.95
N GLY A 22 -2.02 -20.49 1.93
CA GLY A 22 -3.18 -19.61 1.88
C GLY A 22 -2.78 -18.13 1.89
N ARG A 23 -3.60 -17.29 1.26
CA ARG A 23 -3.49 -15.83 1.30
C ARG A 23 -4.45 -15.26 2.32
N ASP A 24 -4.14 -14.07 2.84
CA ASP A 24 -4.99 -13.36 3.78
C ASP A 24 -5.74 -12.22 3.07
N ALA A 25 -7.06 -12.36 2.95
CA ALA A 25 -7.92 -11.35 2.33
C ALA A 25 -7.97 -10.04 3.11
N SER A 26 -7.77 -10.08 4.44
CA SER A 26 -7.76 -8.88 5.27
C SER A 26 -6.55 -7.99 4.97
N GLU A 27 -5.39 -8.61 4.72
CA GLU A 27 -4.18 -7.89 4.33
C GLU A 27 -4.29 -7.35 2.89
N LEU A 28 -4.92 -8.09 1.99
CA LEU A 28 -5.26 -7.57 0.66
C LEU A 28 -6.12 -6.31 0.75
N LEU A 29 -7.20 -6.35 1.54
CA LEU A 29 -8.08 -5.20 1.74
C LEU A 29 -7.33 -4.01 2.35
N ARG A 30 -6.46 -4.24 3.34
CA ARG A 30 -5.62 -3.20 3.92
C ARG A 30 -4.74 -2.53 2.86
N LYS A 31 -4.08 -3.31 2.01
CA LYS A 31 -3.24 -2.79 0.91
C LYS A 31 -4.07 -2.02 -0.13
N VAL A 32 -5.26 -2.49 -0.48
CA VAL A 32 -6.18 -1.76 -1.39
C VAL A 32 -6.55 -0.39 -0.82
N LYS A 33 -6.88 -0.32 0.47
CA LYS A 33 -7.17 0.97 1.15
C LYS A 33 -5.96 1.91 1.13
N ALA A 34 -4.77 1.39 1.38
CA ALA A 34 -3.53 2.18 1.28
C ALA A 34 -3.30 2.71 -0.14
N ALA A 35 -3.51 1.86 -1.16
CA ALA A 35 -3.40 2.26 -2.57
C ALA A 35 -4.42 3.36 -2.93
N GLN A 36 -5.66 3.26 -2.44
CA GLN A 36 -6.67 4.31 -2.61
C GLN A 36 -6.27 5.60 -1.90
N TYR A 37 -5.72 5.52 -0.69
CA TYR A 37 -5.28 6.69 0.07
C TYR A 37 -4.20 7.46 -0.68
N VAL A 38 -3.11 6.80 -1.12
CA VAL A 38 -2.01 7.48 -1.82
C VAL A 38 -2.44 8.03 -3.18
N ALA A 39 -3.40 7.39 -3.85
CA ALA A 39 -3.99 7.91 -5.09
C ALA A 39 -4.81 9.19 -4.85
N ALA A 40 -5.46 9.31 -3.69
CA ALA A 40 -6.26 10.48 -3.30
C ALA A 40 -5.44 11.59 -2.63
N HIS A 41 -4.25 11.29 -2.08
CA HIS A 41 -3.37 12.23 -1.38
C HIS A 41 -1.98 12.28 -2.02
N PRO A 42 -1.83 12.95 -3.18
CA PRO A 42 -0.54 13.06 -3.85
C PRO A 42 0.52 13.70 -2.94
N GLY A 43 1.67 13.04 -2.81
CA GLY A 43 2.77 13.49 -1.94
C GLY A 43 2.74 12.91 -0.53
N GLU A 44 1.76 12.06 -0.19
CA GLU A 44 1.76 11.27 1.04
C GLU A 44 2.04 9.80 0.75
N VAL A 45 2.63 9.12 1.74
CA VAL A 45 2.86 7.67 1.71
C VAL A 45 2.35 7.01 2.99
N CYS A 46 1.82 5.80 2.84
CA CYS A 46 1.39 4.95 3.95
C CYS A 46 2.60 4.16 4.51
N PRO A 47 3.01 4.34 5.78
CA PRO A 47 4.11 3.59 6.37
C PRO A 47 3.78 2.10 6.58
N ALA A 48 4.77 1.32 7.05
CA ALA A 48 4.58 -0.08 7.35
C ALA A 48 3.41 -0.31 8.32
N LYS A 49 2.58 -1.34 8.06
CA LYS A 49 1.38 -1.69 8.83
C LYS A 49 0.25 -0.64 8.86
N TRP A 50 0.37 0.46 8.10
CA TRP A 50 -0.62 1.53 8.08
C TRP A 50 -2.05 1.02 7.88
N LYS A 51 -2.98 1.62 8.61
CA LYS A 51 -4.43 1.45 8.49
C LYS A 51 -5.11 2.80 8.31
N GLU A 52 -6.32 2.76 7.76
CA GLU A 52 -7.15 3.94 7.56
C GLU A 52 -7.34 4.72 8.87
N GLY A 53 -7.02 6.02 8.84
CA GLY A 53 -7.03 6.91 10.01
C GLY A 53 -5.70 7.01 10.78
N GLU A 54 -4.70 6.17 10.47
CA GLU A 54 -3.36 6.28 11.07
C GLU A 54 -2.51 7.35 10.35
N ALA A 55 -1.47 7.81 11.05
CA ALA A 55 -0.55 8.81 10.54
C ALA A 55 0.18 8.34 9.27
N THR A 56 0.33 9.27 8.33
CA THR A 56 1.08 9.10 7.08
C THR A 56 2.41 9.84 7.14
N LEU A 57 3.23 9.65 6.11
CA LEU A 57 4.46 10.39 5.93
C LEU A 57 4.35 11.24 4.66
N ALA A 58 4.81 12.48 4.73
CA ALA A 58 5.06 13.31 3.56
C ALA A 58 6.57 13.24 3.26
N PRO A 59 7.00 12.62 2.14
CA PRO A 59 8.42 12.58 1.78
C PRO A 59 8.96 14.01 1.61
N SER A 60 9.99 14.34 2.36
CA SER A 60 10.70 15.62 2.26
C SER A 60 12.20 15.42 2.43
N LEU A 61 13.00 16.37 1.92
CA LEU A 61 14.47 16.37 2.10
C LEU A 61 14.85 16.30 3.59
N ASP A 62 14.08 16.98 4.45
CA ASP A 62 14.32 17.00 5.88
C ASP A 62 14.02 15.67 6.58
N LEU A 63 13.25 14.77 5.95
CA LEU A 63 12.94 13.43 6.46
C LEU A 63 13.98 12.37 6.06
N VAL A 64 14.84 12.65 5.07
CA VAL A 64 15.82 11.67 4.56
C VAL A 64 16.83 11.31 5.67
N GLY A 65 16.85 10.03 6.08
CA GLY A 65 17.79 9.51 7.08
C GLY A 65 17.40 9.72 8.54
N LYS A 66 16.19 10.25 8.82
CA LYS A 66 15.66 10.43 10.19
C LYS A 66 14.66 9.34 10.63
N ILE A 67 14.25 8.48 9.70
CA ILE A 67 13.30 7.37 9.88
C ILE A 67 13.96 6.09 9.38
#